data_AF-A0A3M2GUU8-F1
#
_entry.id   AF-A0A3M2GUU8-F1
#
_cell.length_a   1.000
_cell.length_b   1.000
_cell.length_c   1.000
_cell.angle_alpha   90.00
_cell.angle_beta   90.00
_cell.angle_gamma   90.00
#
_symmetry.space_group_name_H-M   'P 1'
#
loop_
_entity.id
_entity.type
_entity.pdbx_description
1 polymer ?
#
loop_
_entity_poly.entity_id
_entity_poly.type
_entity_poly.pdbx_seq_one_letter_code
_entity_poly.pdbx_strand_id
1 'polypeptide(L)'
;MTGTGRVPGADAGVDDEAYTRWFVARGLPHLDESYSVTEDVLTRTVPFLGLVVFVEMFVTFGDRWSGWAQAAVFVAGAVAIVGGFAGVNRMRGRRPLALPDEVGLAEVVAFVVVPALVAGVGGSTDPLTGTVGVAAANVACLAGAYVVTRWSLIPMVRWASRQVVRQIGDLATLVAKSLPVLVVFSAFLFLNAEMWQVATDATLPYYALVVGVISAVGVAFLVLSVRRLSIDLARFDGWEEVAERVVGTPAAADLDRVRGERPATAPLGRRARFNVGLLLVVGQGIQVA
;
A
#
# COMPACT_ATOMS: atom_id res chain seq x y z
N MET A 1 -7.93 4.87 28.00
CA MET A 1 -7.71 3.82 29.02
C MET A 1 -8.87 2.86 28.93
N THR A 2 -8.66 1.74 28.25
CA THR A 2 -9.60 0.63 28.18
C THR A 2 -8.71 -0.60 28.23
N GLY A 3 -8.50 -1.10 29.45
CA GLY A 3 -7.67 -2.27 29.69
C GLY A 3 -8.38 -3.50 29.17
N THR A 4 -7.88 -4.09 28.09
CA THR A 4 -8.16 -5.47 27.72
C THR A 4 -7.27 -6.35 28.59
N GLY A 5 -7.87 -7.05 29.55
CA GLY A 5 -7.19 -7.98 30.42
C GLY A 5 -6.59 -9.13 29.60
N ARG A 6 -5.28 -9.09 29.39
CA ARG A 6 -4.49 -10.21 28.88
C ARG A 6 -4.48 -11.28 29.98
N VAL A 7 -5.08 -12.44 29.75
CA VAL A 7 -4.95 -13.58 30.67
C VAL A 7 -3.53 -14.13 30.50
N PRO A 8 -2.63 -14.00 31.48
CA PRO A 8 -1.26 -14.47 31.34
C PRO A 8 -1.27 -16.01 31.33
N GLY A 9 -0.98 -16.63 30.19
CA GLY A 9 -0.80 -18.08 30.07
C GLY A 9 -1.67 -18.81 29.04
N ALA A 10 -2.62 -18.14 28.37
CA ALA A 10 -3.43 -18.76 27.30
C ALA A 10 -2.67 -18.88 25.96
N ASP A 11 -1.67 -18.03 25.73
CA ASP A 11 -0.95 -17.88 24.45
C ASP A 11 0.33 -18.75 24.36
N ALA A 12 0.61 -19.57 25.38
CA ALA A 12 1.83 -20.37 25.45
C ALA A 12 1.81 -21.50 24.40
N GLY A 13 2.28 -21.21 23.19
CA GLY A 13 2.42 -22.17 22.08
C GLY A 13 1.82 -21.74 20.74
N VAL A 14 1.22 -20.55 20.65
CA VAL A 14 0.78 -19.96 19.38
C VAL A 14 1.96 -19.26 18.71
N ASP A 15 2.23 -19.59 17.45
CA ASP A 15 3.28 -18.94 16.66
C ASP A 15 2.73 -17.63 16.06
N ASP A 16 2.63 -16.59 16.90
CA ASP A 16 2.11 -15.27 16.53
C ASP A 16 2.75 -14.74 15.24
N GLU A 17 4.06 -14.94 15.06
CA GLU A 17 4.78 -14.44 13.90
C GLU A 17 4.40 -15.17 12.60
N ALA A 18 4.07 -16.46 12.66
CA ALA A 18 3.52 -17.18 11.51
C ALA A 18 2.15 -16.63 11.09
N TYR A 19 1.30 -16.24 12.04
CA TYR A 19 0.02 -15.57 11.75
C TYR A 19 0.24 -14.19 11.13
N THR A 20 1.07 -13.35 11.73
CA THR A 20 1.40 -12.02 11.22
C THR A 20 1.89 -12.11 9.78
N ARG A 21 2.86 -13.00 9.52
CA ARG A 21 3.45 -13.19 8.19
C ARG A 21 2.43 -13.67 7.17
N TRP A 22 1.54 -14.59 7.55
CA TRP A 22 0.49 -15.12 6.67
C TRP A 22 -0.55 -14.06 6.30
N PHE A 23 -0.99 -13.24 7.27
CA PHE A 23 -1.93 -12.14 7.05
C PHE A 23 -1.31 -11.02 6.21
N VAL A 24 -0.09 -10.60 6.54
CA VAL A 24 0.64 -9.57 5.79
C VAL A 24 0.88 -10.00 4.33
N ALA A 25 1.24 -11.26 4.10
CA ALA A 25 1.43 -11.81 2.75
C ALA A 25 0.14 -11.79 1.90
N ARG A 26 -1.03 -11.76 2.55
CA ARG A 26 -2.35 -11.70 1.91
C ARG A 26 -2.97 -10.31 1.91
N GLY A 27 -2.25 -9.30 2.38
CA GLY A 27 -2.74 -7.93 2.45
C GLY A 27 -3.68 -7.65 3.63
N LEU A 28 -3.76 -8.54 4.62
CA LEU A 28 -4.67 -8.43 5.77
C LEU A 28 -3.97 -8.07 7.11
N PRO A 29 -3.02 -7.12 7.18
CA PRO A 29 -2.19 -6.91 8.38
C PRO A 29 -2.99 -6.44 9.60
N HIS A 30 -4.15 -5.82 9.39
CA HIS A 30 -4.98 -5.29 10.48
C HIS A 30 -5.89 -6.35 11.15
N LEU A 31 -5.81 -7.62 10.72
CA LEU A 31 -6.45 -8.73 11.43
C LEU A 31 -5.62 -9.23 12.61
N ASP A 32 -4.34 -8.90 12.64
CA ASP A 32 -3.46 -9.20 13.76
C ASP A 32 -3.47 -8.04 14.78
N GLU A 33 -3.74 -8.35 16.05
CA GLU A 33 -3.73 -7.37 17.14
C GLU A 33 -2.31 -6.94 17.53
N SER A 34 -1.29 -7.73 17.18
CA SER A 34 0.13 -7.46 17.47
C SER A 34 0.81 -6.51 16.46
N TYR A 35 0.14 -6.17 15.35
CA TYR A 35 0.72 -5.37 14.26
C TYR A 35 1.11 -3.95 14.70
N SER A 36 2.41 -3.68 14.73
CA SER A 36 2.99 -2.42 15.22
C SER A 36 3.39 -1.50 14.06
N VAL A 37 3.06 -0.23 14.19
CA VAL A 37 3.40 0.78 13.17
C VAL A 37 4.92 1.02 13.08
N THR A 38 5.60 0.99 14.22
CA THR A 38 7.02 1.34 14.34
C THR A 38 7.93 0.21 13.87
N GLU A 39 7.51 -1.02 14.14
CA GLU A 39 8.28 -2.25 13.90
C GLU A 39 7.98 -2.85 12.52
N ASP A 40 6.71 -2.92 12.11
CA ASP A 40 6.35 -3.59 10.85
C ASP A 40 6.21 -2.63 9.67
N VAL A 41 5.58 -1.47 9.89
CA VAL A 41 5.23 -0.54 8.80
C VAL A 41 6.44 0.30 8.40
N LEU A 42 7.07 0.97 9.37
CA LEU A 42 8.15 1.90 9.08
C LEU A 42 9.44 1.16 8.69
N THR A 43 9.78 0.05 9.36
CA THR A 43 10.96 -0.77 9.01
C THR A 43 10.89 -1.31 7.58
N ARG A 44 9.72 -1.78 7.14
CA ARG A 44 9.52 -2.26 5.77
C ARG A 44 9.58 -1.14 4.71
N THR A 45 9.43 0.11 5.15
CA THR A 45 9.51 1.30 4.30
C THR A 45 10.95 1.78 4.09
N VAL A 46 11.88 1.44 4.99
CA VAL A 46 13.31 1.81 4.94
C VAL A 46 13.99 1.58 3.57
N PRO A 47 13.89 0.41 2.90
CA PRO A 47 14.57 0.21 1.62
C PRO A 47 14.04 1.12 0.50
N PHE A 48 12.74 1.41 0.50
CA PHE A 48 12.15 2.36 -0.45
C PHE A 48 12.63 3.79 -0.17
N LEU A 49 12.64 4.20 1.09
CA LEU A 49 13.14 5.50 1.50
C LEU A 49 14.64 5.68 1.19
N GLY A 50 15.45 4.63 1.37
CA GLY A 50 16.84 4.61 0.94
C GLY A 50 17.00 4.84 -0.57
N LEU A 51 16.12 4.25 -1.38
CA LEU A 51 16.08 4.50 -2.82
C LEU A 51 15.67 5.95 -3.14
N VAL A 52 14.69 6.52 -2.43
CA VAL A 52 14.30 7.92 -2.60
C VAL A 52 15.48 8.84 -2.35
N VAL A 53 16.16 8.68 -1.20
CA VAL A 53 17.35 9.48 -0.86
C VAL A 53 18.48 9.29 -1.87
N PHE A 54 18.68 8.06 -2.36
CA PHE A 54 19.64 7.79 -3.41
C PHE A 54 19.32 8.57 -4.69
N VAL A 55 18.06 8.56 -5.14
CA VAL A 55 17.61 9.31 -6.33
C VAL A 55 17.71 10.83 -6.08
N GLU A 56 17.31 11.31 -4.91
CA GLU A 56 17.44 12.73 -4.53
C GLU A 56 18.90 13.20 -4.66
N MET A 57 19.86 12.36 -4.28
CA MET A 57 21.28 12.68 -4.39
C MET A 57 21.72 12.93 -5.84
N PHE A 58 21.08 12.34 -6.86
CA PHE A 58 21.39 12.62 -8.27
C PHE A 58 20.72 13.90 -8.77
N VAL A 59 19.52 14.20 -8.30
CA VAL A 59 18.75 15.39 -8.74
C VAL A 59 19.27 16.66 -8.06
N THR A 60 19.78 16.55 -6.84
CA THR A 60 20.13 17.69 -5.98
C THR A 60 21.29 18.55 -6.50
N PHE A 61 22.31 17.96 -7.14
CA PHE A 61 23.57 18.67 -7.43
C PHE A 61 23.77 19.05 -8.91
N GLY A 62 22.70 19.03 -9.72
CA GLY A 62 22.81 19.11 -11.19
C GLY A 62 23.25 20.46 -11.76
N ASP A 63 22.81 21.58 -11.16
CA ASP A 63 22.87 22.87 -11.86
C ASP A 63 23.95 23.84 -11.34
N ARG A 64 24.45 23.64 -10.12
CA ARG A 64 25.37 24.57 -9.44
C ARG A 64 26.85 24.26 -9.63
N TRP A 65 27.19 22.98 -9.81
CA TRP A 65 28.57 22.50 -9.85
C TRP A 65 28.79 21.73 -11.14
N SER A 66 29.99 21.83 -11.72
CA SER A 66 30.35 21.11 -12.94
C SER A 66 31.68 20.37 -12.80
N GLY A 67 31.86 19.30 -13.58
CA GLY A 67 33.09 18.51 -13.61
C GLY A 67 33.44 17.85 -12.27
N TRP A 68 34.72 17.91 -11.89
CA TRP A 68 35.22 17.27 -10.66
C TRP A 68 34.67 17.86 -9.36
N ALA A 69 34.26 19.13 -9.36
CA ALA A 69 33.65 19.77 -8.19
C ALA A 69 32.29 19.15 -7.87
N GLN A 70 31.50 18.82 -8.90
CA GLN A 70 30.22 18.12 -8.74
C GLN A 70 30.42 16.73 -8.09
N ALA A 71 31.44 15.99 -8.53
CA ALA A 71 31.78 14.69 -7.94
C ALA A 71 32.19 14.82 -6.45
N ALA A 72 33.00 15.83 -6.12
CA ALA A 72 33.42 16.06 -4.73
C ALA A 72 32.25 16.42 -3.81
N VAL A 73 31.35 17.30 -4.26
CA VAL A 73 30.15 17.69 -3.50
C VAL A 73 29.17 16.53 -3.35
N PHE A 74 29.00 15.72 -4.40
CA PHE A 74 28.20 14.50 -4.35
C PHE A 74 28.74 13.51 -3.31
N VAL A 75 30.05 13.25 -3.31
CA VAL A 75 30.70 12.38 -2.32
C VAL A 75 30.55 12.95 -0.90
N ALA A 76 30.72 14.26 -0.72
CA ALA A 76 30.52 14.91 0.58
C ALA A 76 29.07 14.76 1.07
N GLY A 77 28.08 14.93 0.18
CA GLY A 77 26.67 14.70 0.48
C GLY A 77 26.37 13.26 0.87
N ALA A 78 26.92 12.28 0.14
CA ALA A 78 26.80 10.87 0.46
C ALA A 78 27.38 10.55 1.85
N VAL A 79 28.57 11.07 2.15
CA VAL A 79 29.20 10.92 3.48
C VAL A 79 28.37 11.55 4.58
N ALA A 80 27.76 12.72 4.34
CA ALA A 80 26.88 13.37 5.31
C ALA A 80 25.61 12.54 5.59
N ILE A 81 25.00 11.96 4.57
CA ILE A 81 23.82 11.09 4.70
C ILE A 81 24.18 9.81 5.47
N VAL A 82 25.23 9.10 5.06
CA VAL A 82 25.70 7.88 5.74
C VAL A 82 26.14 8.18 7.17
N GLY A 83 26.82 9.31 7.39
CA GLY A 83 27.24 9.78 8.70
C GLY A 83 26.07 10.12 9.61
N GLY A 84 25.02 10.77 9.09
CA GLY A 84 23.78 11.04 9.81
C GLY A 84 23.09 9.75 10.25
N PHE A 85 22.95 8.79 9.34
CA PHE A 85 22.38 7.47 9.64
C PHE A 85 23.22 6.71 10.68
N ALA A 86 24.54 6.65 10.49
CA ALA A 86 25.46 6.03 11.43
C ALA A 86 25.45 6.70 12.81
N GLY A 87 25.26 8.03 12.86
CA GLY A 87 25.11 8.80 14.08
C GLY A 87 23.86 8.41 14.87
N VAL A 88 22.70 8.34 14.21
CA VAL A 88 21.44 7.89 14.83
C VAL A 88 21.57 6.47 15.37
N ASN A 89 22.15 5.57 14.58
CA ASN A 89 22.39 4.19 15.00
C ASN A 89 23.32 4.10 16.22
N ARG A 90 24.39 4.90 16.24
CA ARG A 90 25.33 4.95 17.36
C ARG A 90 24.69 5.52 18.63
N MET A 91 23.87 6.57 18.52
CA MET A 91 23.12 7.13 19.65
C MET A 91 22.15 6.13 20.28
N ARG A 92 21.64 5.20 19.47
CA ARG A 92 20.75 4.11 19.92
C ARG A 92 21.49 2.83 20.33
N GLY A 93 22.82 2.86 20.41
CA GLY A 93 23.65 1.70 20.81
C GLY A 93 23.68 0.57 19.77
N ARG A 94 23.22 0.81 18.54
CA ARG A 94 23.23 -0.16 17.42
C ARG A 94 24.54 -0.06 16.64
N ARG A 95 24.85 -1.09 15.83
CA ARG A 95 25.97 -1.03 14.88
C ARG A 95 25.72 0.10 13.87
N PRO A 96 26.73 0.88 13.47
CA PRO A 96 26.55 2.12 12.70
C PRO A 96 25.81 1.91 11.37
N LEU A 97 26.00 0.76 10.71
CA LEU A 97 25.36 0.43 9.42
C LEU A 97 24.34 -0.71 9.54
N ALA A 98 23.83 -1.01 10.74
CA ALA A 98 22.73 -1.95 10.88
C ALA A 98 21.44 -1.36 10.30
N LEU A 99 20.66 -2.20 9.63
CA LEU A 99 19.28 -1.87 9.28
C LEU A 99 18.47 -1.73 10.58
N PRO A 100 17.60 -0.72 10.72
CA PRO A 100 16.81 -0.55 11.93
C PRO A 100 15.76 -1.65 12.04
N ASP A 101 15.73 -2.37 13.17
CA ASP A 101 14.64 -3.33 13.47
C ASP A 101 13.36 -2.59 13.88
N GLU A 102 13.51 -1.41 14.48
CA GLU A 102 12.42 -0.47 14.80
C GLU A 102 12.80 0.94 14.36
N VAL A 103 11.86 1.64 13.71
CA VAL A 103 12.04 3.03 13.24
C VAL A 103 11.29 3.98 14.16
N GLY A 104 12.02 4.69 15.03
CA GLY A 104 11.43 5.70 15.90
C GLY A 104 11.47 7.12 15.31
N LEU A 105 11.10 8.09 16.15
CA LEU A 105 11.06 9.50 15.77
C LEU A 105 12.44 10.04 15.32
N ALA A 106 13.53 9.55 15.93
CA ALA A 106 14.88 9.97 15.55
C ALA A 106 15.25 9.57 14.11
N GLU A 107 14.90 8.36 13.67
CA GLU A 107 15.14 7.88 12.32
C GLU A 107 14.28 8.63 11.30
N VAL A 108 13.02 8.92 11.65
CA VAL A 108 12.13 9.74 10.80
C VAL A 108 12.67 11.16 10.65
N VAL A 109 13.09 11.79 11.76
CA VAL A 109 13.67 13.13 11.73
C VAL A 109 14.97 13.14 10.93
N ALA A 110 15.85 12.16 11.12
CA ALA A 110 17.09 12.08 10.36
C ALA A 110 16.83 11.88 8.86
N PHE A 111 15.83 11.06 8.50
CA PHE A 111 15.44 10.86 7.11
C PHE A 111 14.96 12.14 6.43
N VAL A 112 14.20 12.98 7.13
CA VAL A 112 13.69 14.23 6.56
C VAL A 112 14.75 15.34 6.57
N VAL A 113 15.50 15.46 7.67
CA VAL A 113 16.37 16.61 7.92
C VAL A 113 17.72 16.46 7.22
N VAL A 114 18.34 15.28 7.24
CA VAL A 114 19.70 15.11 6.71
C VAL A 114 19.77 15.35 5.20
N PRO A 115 18.92 14.73 4.34
CA PRO A 115 18.90 15.01 2.92
C PRO A 115 18.51 16.46 2.60
N ALA A 116 17.57 17.04 3.35
CA ALA A 116 17.16 18.43 3.16
C ALA A 116 18.30 19.42 3.43
N LEU A 117 19.08 19.21 4.49
CA LEU A 117 20.26 20.03 4.79
C LEU A 117 21.34 19.89 3.71
N VAL A 118 21.60 18.66 3.25
CA VAL A 118 22.55 18.40 2.15
C VAL A 118 22.11 19.13 0.88
N ALA A 119 20.81 19.11 0.57
CA ALA A 119 20.27 19.80 -0.60
C ALA A 119 20.32 21.32 -0.49
N GLY A 120 20.01 21.89 0.68
CA GLY A 120 20.11 23.33 0.92
C GLY A 120 21.53 23.87 0.77
N VAL A 121 22.53 23.11 1.22
CA VAL A 121 23.95 23.50 1.14
C VAL A 121 24.50 23.30 -0.27
N GLY A 122 24.10 22.22 -0.96
CA GLY A 122 24.73 21.79 -2.20
C GLY A 122 24.03 22.18 -3.51
N GLY A 123 22.70 22.32 -3.50
CA GLY A 123 21.90 22.29 -4.73
C GLY A 123 21.37 23.62 -5.25
N SER A 124 20.94 24.54 -4.38
CA SER A 124 20.18 25.72 -4.83
C SER A 124 20.94 27.05 -4.70
N THR A 125 20.55 28.02 -5.53
CA THR A 125 20.91 29.45 -5.38
C THR A 125 20.15 30.10 -4.22
N ASP A 126 18.97 29.58 -3.88
CA ASP A 126 18.19 29.89 -2.67
C ASP A 126 18.17 28.68 -1.71
N PRO A 127 19.03 28.67 -0.67
CA PRO A 127 19.16 27.55 0.27
C PRO A 127 17.87 27.26 1.05
N LEU A 128 17.06 28.27 1.36
CA LEU A 128 15.86 28.11 2.18
C LEU A 128 14.78 27.36 1.41
N THR A 129 14.49 27.80 0.17
CA THR A 129 13.49 27.16 -0.68
C THR A 129 13.89 25.73 -1.06
N GLY A 130 15.18 25.48 -1.34
CA GLY A 130 15.69 24.13 -1.62
C GLY A 130 15.56 23.17 -0.43
N THR A 131 15.94 23.62 0.77
CA THR A 131 15.82 22.81 1.99
C THR A 131 14.36 22.48 2.30
N VAL A 132 13.48 23.47 2.24
CA VAL A 132 12.04 23.28 2.54
C VAL A 132 11.39 22.39 1.48
N GLY A 133 11.72 22.55 0.21
CA GLY A 133 11.21 21.73 -0.88
C GLY A 133 11.57 20.25 -0.71
N VAL A 134 12.83 19.94 -0.41
CA VAL A 134 13.30 18.57 -0.19
C VAL A 134 12.73 17.98 1.11
N ALA A 135 12.64 18.77 2.19
CA ALA A 135 11.99 18.31 3.41
C ALA A 135 10.51 17.97 3.17
N ALA A 136 9.78 18.82 2.43
CA ALA A 136 8.38 18.59 2.10
C ALA A 136 8.19 17.37 1.19
N ALA A 137 9.06 17.20 0.19
CA ALA A 137 9.07 16.02 -0.68
C ALA A 137 9.32 14.73 0.13
N ASN A 138 10.32 14.73 1.02
CA ASN A 138 10.63 13.58 1.88
C ASN A 138 9.48 13.25 2.84
N VAL A 139 8.82 14.26 3.42
CA VAL A 139 7.61 14.06 4.24
C VAL A 139 6.48 13.46 3.40
N ALA A 140 6.26 13.95 2.17
CA ALA A 140 5.24 13.41 1.28
C ALA A 140 5.54 11.96 0.87
N CYS A 141 6.79 11.64 0.52
CA CYS A 141 7.23 10.28 0.23
C CYS A 141 7.08 9.35 1.44
N LEU A 142 7.46 9.82 2.63
CA LEU A 142 7.27 9.07 3.88
C LEU A 142 5.79 8.82 4.15
N ALA A 143 4.93 9.82 4.00
CA ALA A 143 3.49 9.68 4.19
C ALA A 143 2.88 8.70 3.17
N GLY A 144 3.27 8.79 1.90
CA GLY A 144 2.83 7.86 0.85
C GLY A 144 3.26 6.43 1.14
N ALA A 145 4.55 6.22 1.43
CA ALA A 145 5.09 4.90 1.73
C ALA A 145 4.51 4.33 3.04
N TYR A 146 4.28 5.18 4.05
CA TYR A 146 3.55 4.82 5.26
C TYR A 146 2.16 4.29 4.94
N VAL A 147 1.38 4.98 4.11
CA VAL A 147 0.04 4.51 3.70
C VAL A 147 0.15 3.19 2.94
N VAL A 148 1.04 3.09 1.95
CA VAL A 148 1.22 1.89 1.13
C VAL A 148 1.56 0.67 1.98
N THR A 149 2.50 0.81 2.90
CA THR A 149 2.96 -0.28 3.76
C THR A 149 1.95 -0.60 4.86
N ARG A 150 1.37 0.43 5.50
CA ARG A 150 0.36 0.26 6.56
C ARG A 150 -0.83 -0.57 6.10
N TRP A 151 -1.28 -0.33 4.87
CA TRP A 151 -2.41 -1.06 4.31
C TRP A 151 -2.00 -2.31 3.52
N SER A 152 -0.71 -2.64 3.47
CA SER A 152 -0.15 -3.76 2.68
C SER A 152 -0.70 -3.78 1.25
N LEU A 153 -0.73 -2.61 0.61
CA LEU A 153 -1.24 -2.43 -0.75
C LEU A 153 -0.40 -3.21 -1.77
N ILE A 154 0.91 -3.35 -1.53
CA ILE A 154 1.82 -4.05 -2.46
C ILE A 154 1.44 -5.54 -2.63
N PRO A 155 1.30 -6.36 -1.56
CA PRO A 155 0.78 -7.72 -1.67
C PRO A 155 -0.57 -7.81 -2.39
N MET A 156 -1.51 -6.92 -2.06
CA MET A 156 -2.83 -6.88 -2.71
C MET A 156 -2.71 -6.63 -4.21
N VAL A 157 -1.96 -5.61 -4.62
CA VAL A 157 -1.73 -5.26 -6.03
C VAL A 157 -0.99 -6.37 -6.76
N ARG A 158 0.00 -7.02 -6.13
CA ARG A 158 0.74 -8.14 -6.73
C ARG A 158 -0.12 -9.38 -6.93
N TRP A 159 -1.05 -9.65 -6.03
CA TRP A 159 -2.03 -10.72 -6.21
C TRP A 159 -3.04 -10.35 -7.30
N ALA A 160 -3.62 -9.15 -7.22
CA ALA A 160 -4.60 -8.65 -8.17
C ALA A 160 -4.05 -8.63 -9.60
N SER A 161 -2.85 -8.09 -9.80
CA SER A 161 -2.18 -8.03 -11.11
C SER A 161 -1.92 -9.41 -11.72
N ARG A 162 -1.38 -10.36 -10.94
CA ARG A 162 -1.19 -11.74 -11.42
C ARG A 162 -2.49 -12.38 -11.87
N GLN A 163 -3.58 -12.07 -11.18
CA GLN A 163 -4.90 -12.61 -11.51
C GLN A 163 -5.50 -11.94 -12.74
N VAL A 164 -5.40 -10.61 -12.86
CA VAL A 164 -5.79 -9.87 -14.07
C VAL A 164 -5.05 -10.44 -15.28
N VAL A 165 -3.74 -10.66 -15.17
CA VAL A 165 -2.95 -11.25 -16.27
C VAL A 165 -3.44 -12.64 -16.68
N ARG A 166 -3.91 -13.46 -15.74
CA ARG A 166 -4.52 -14.77 -16.06
C ARG A 166 -5.85 -14.62 -16.81
N GLN A 167 -6.64 -13.62 -16.47
CA GLN A 167 -7.95 -13.36 -17.10
C GLN A 167 -7.86 -12.67 -18.46
N ILE A 168 -6.75 -11.98 -18.76
CA ILE A 168 -6.55 -11.35 -20.08
C ILE A 168 -6.70 -12.36 -21.22
N GLY A 169 -6.28 -13.62 -21.03
CA GLY A 169 -6.44 -14.66 -22.06
C GLY A 169 -7.91 -14.97 -22.39
N ASP A 170 -8.75 -15.03 -21.38
CA ASP A 170 -10.18 -15.34 -21.51
C ASP A 170 -10.93 -14.14 -22.11
N LEU A 171 -10.62 -12.92 -21.64
CA LEU A 171 -11.17 -11.68 -22.18
C LEU A 171 -10.71 -11.40 -23.62
N ALA A 172 -9.46 -11.69 -23.96
CA ALA A 172 -8.95 -11.51 -25.33
C ALA A 172 -9.75 -12.35 -26.33
N THR A 173 -10.16 -13.55 -25.96
CA THR A 173 -10.99 -14.42 -26.79
C THR A 173 -12.39 -13.84 -26.99
N LEU A 174 -12.99 -13.29 -25.93
CA LEU A 174 -14.29 -12.61 -26.00
C LEU A 174 -14.21 -11.33 -26.85
N VAL A 175 -13.21 -10.50 -26.59
CA VAL A 175 -12.96 -9.26 -27.35
C VAL A 175 -12.72 -9.57 -28.81
N ALA A 176 -11.92 -10.57 -29.15
CA ALA A 176 -11.69 -10.98 -30.54
C ALA A 176 -12.99 -11.38 -31.25
N LYS A 177 -13.93 -12.01 -30.54
CA LYS A 177 -15.26 -12.37 -31.08
C LYS A 177 -16.18 -11.15 -31.23
N SER A 178 -16.09 -10.16 -30.35
CA SER A 178 -16.92 -8.94 -30.42
C SER A 178 -16.32 -7.81 -31.26
N LEU A 179 -15.01 -7.86 -31.53
CA LEU A 179 -14.26 -6.83 -32.26
C LEU A 179 -14.86 -6.51 -33.64
N PRO A 180 -15.30 -7.49 -34.46
CA PRO A 180 -15.91 -7.18 -35.75
C PRO A 180 -17.18 -6.33 -35.61
N VAL A 181 -18.06 -6.69 -34.68
CA VAL A 181 -19.30 -5.95 -34.44
C VAL A 181 -19.00 -4.55 -33.88
N LEU A 182 -18.04 -4.44 -32.97
CA LEU A 182 -17.60 -3.17 -32.40
C LEU A 182 -17.03 -2.23 -33.47
N VAL A 183 -16.25 -2.75 -34.42
CA VAL A 183 -15.70 -1.97 -35.54
C VAL A 183 -16.82 -1.47 -36.45
N VAL A 184 -17.79 -2.31 -36.80
CA VAL A 184 -18.95 -1.90 -37.61
C VAL A 184 -19.77 -0.82 -36.89
N PHE A 185 -20.06 -1.03 -35.60
CA PHE A 185 -20.78 -0.06 -34.79
C PHE A 185 -20.02 1.26 -34.65
N SER A 186 -18.70 1.20 -34.39
CA SER A 186 -17.84 2.39 -34.31
C SER A 186 -17.81 3.13 -35.65
N ALA A 187 -17.67 2.43 -36.76
CA ALA A 187 -17.69 3.03 -38.10
C ALA A 187 -19.03 3.76 -38.34
N PHE A 188 -20.16 3.17 -37.94
CA PHE A 188 -21.46 3.81 -38.07
C PHE A 188 -21.59 5.06 -37.19
N LEU A 189 -21.14 4.99 -35.92
CA LEU A 189 -21.11 6.17 -35.04
C LEU A 189 -20.25 7.30 -35.61
N PHE A 190 -19.07 6.97 -36.17
CA PHE A 190 -18.17 7.95 -36.78
C PHE A 190 -18.72 8.55 -38.08
N LEU A 191 -19.52 7.80 -38.83
CA LEU A 191 -20.17 8.31 -40.04
C LEU A 191 -21.40 9.17 -39.73
N ASN A 192 -21.92 9.11 -38.51
CA ASN A 192 -23.11 9.86 -38.12
C ASN A 192 -22.75 11.30 -37.67
N ALA A 193 -23.31 12.29 -38.36
CA ALA A 193 -23.11 13.70 -38.04
C ALA A 193 -23.64 14.11 -36.64
N GLU A 194 -24.71 13.46 -36.15
CA GLU A 194 -25.29 13.74 -34.84
C GLU A 194 -24.31 13.42 -33.70
N MET A 195 -23.48 12.39 -33.86
CA MET A 195 -22.45 12.02 -32.88
C MET A 195 -21.35 13.09 -32.78
N TRP A 196 -20.94 13.66 -33.92
CA TRP A 196 -19.95 14.73 -33.96
C TRP A 196 -20.48 16.04 -33.36
N GLN A 197 -21.77 16.31 -33.52
CA GLN A 197 -22.43 17.46 -32.87
C GLN A 197 -22.41 17.31 -31.36
N VAL A 198 -22.80 16.14 -30.84
CA VAL A 198 -22.74 15.86 -29.39
C VAL A 198 -21.30 15.97 -28.85
N ALA A 199 -20.30 15.49 -29.60
CA ALA A 199 -18.90 15.60 -29.20
C ALA A 199 -18.38 17.04 -29.20
N THR A 200 -18.89 17.90 -30.09
CA THR A 200 -18.48 19.31 -30.20
C THR A 200 -19.18 20.19 -29.16
N ASP A 201 -20.45 19.91 -28.89
CA ASP A 201 -21.27 20.65 -27.90
C ASP A 201 -21.05 20.16 -26.46
N ALA A 202 -20.30 19.06 -26.29
CA ALA A 202 -19.93 18.53 -24.98
C ALA A 202 -18.98 19.49 -24.24
N THR A 203 -19.57 20.39 -23.45
CA THR A 203 -18.83 21.24 -22.53
C THR A 203 -18.15 20.43 -21.42
N LEU A 204 -17.03 20.93 -20.89
CA LEU A 204 -16.28 20.29 -19.79
C LEU A 204 -17.18 19.91 -18.59
N PRO A 205 -18.16 20.74 -18.16
CA PRO A 205 -19.09 20.37 -17.09
C PRO A 205 -20.00 19.20 -17.43
N TYR A 206 -20.45 19.09 -18.68
CA TYR A 206 -21.29 17.96 -19.12
C TYR A 206 -20.50 16.65 -19.11
N TYR A 207 -19.26 16.66 -19.60
CA TYR A 207 -18.36 15.51 -19.52
C TYR A 207 -18.12 15.09 -18.06
N ALA A 208 -17.81 16.05 -17.18
CA ALA A 208 -17.62 15.80 -15.76
C ALA A 208 -18.87 15.23 -15.08
N LEU A 209 -20.07 15.70 -15.47
CA LEU A 209 -21.34 15.18 -14.97
C LEU A 209 -21.54 13.72 -15.38
N VAL A 210 -21.36 13.38 -16.66
CA VAL A 210 -21.55 12.00 -17.16
C VAL A 210 -20.56 11.05 -16.49
N VAL A 211 -19.27 11.40 -16.48
CA VAL A 211 -18.24 10.61 -15.80
C VAL A 211 -18.55 10.51 -14.30
N GLY A 212 -18.99 11.61 -13.69
CA GLY A 212 -19.37 11.66 -12.29
C GLY A 212 -20.53 10.72 -11.95
N VAL A 213 -21.59 10.70 -12.74
CA VAL A 213 -22.75 9.82 -12.54
C VAL A 213 -22.36 8.35 -12.72
N ILE A 214 -21.64 8.01 -13.79
CA ILE A 214 -21.19 6.62 -14.03
C ILE A 214 -20.27 6.17 -12.88
N SER A 215 -19.34 7.02 -12.47
CA SER A 215 -18.43 6.73 -11.36
C SER A 215 -19.18 6.60 -10.04
N ALA A 216 -20.16 7.47 -9.77
CA ALA A 216 -20.97 7.43 -8.55
C ALA A 216 -21.78 6.13 -8.45
N VAL A 217 -22.38 5.69 -9.56
CA VAL A 217 -23.09 4.40 -9.62
C VAL A 217 -22.12 3.24 -9.38
N GLY A 218 -20.95 3.25 -10.03
CA GLY A 218 -19.92 2.22 -9.85
C GLY A 218 -19.43 2.14 -8.40
N VAL A 219 -19.14 3.29 -7.77
CA VAL A 219 -18.72 3.37 -6.36
C VAL A 219 -19.84 2.93 -5.42
N ALA A 220 -21.09 3.33 -5.67
CA ALA A 220 -22.22 2.91 -4.85
C ALA A 220 -22.41 1.39 -4.89
N PHE A 221 -22.36 0.79 -6.08
CA PHE A 221 -22.40 -0.67 -6.25
C PHE A 221 -21.28 -1.37 -5.48
N LEU A 222 -20.05 -0.88 -5.65
CA LEU A 222 -18.87 -1.40 -4.98
C LEU A 222 -19.02 -1.40 -3.44
N VAL A 223 -19.44 -0.27 -2.87
CA VAL A 223 -19.64 -0.11 -1.43
C VAL A 223 -20.75 -1.02 -0.91
N LEU A 224 -21.86 -1.14 -1.65
CA LEU A 224 -23.00 -1.96 -1.25
C LEU A 224 -22.67 -3.47 -1.34
N SER A 225 -21.93 -3.88 -2.37
CA SER A 225 -21.49 -5.26 -2.57
C SER A 225 -20.60 -5.73 -1.43
N VAL A 226 -19.56 -4.94 -1.11
CA VAL A 226 -18.60 -5.26 -0.03
C VAL A 226 -19.28 -5.42 1.32
N ARG A 227 -20.23 -4.54 1.64
CA ARG A 227 -20.98 -4.60 2.91
C ARG A 227 -21.74 -5.92 3.05
N ARG A 228 -22.40 -6.39 1.99
CA ARG A 228 -23.15 -7.65 2.00
C ARG A 228 -22.22 -8.84 2.22
N LEU A 229 -21.16 -8.96 1.41
CA LEU A 229 -20.19 -10.06 1.54
C LEU A 229 -19.51 -10.12 2.91
N SER A 230 -19.19 -8.96 3.50
CA SER A 230 -18.54 -8.92 4.82
C SER A 230 -19.42 -9.48 5.96
N ILE A 231 -20.75 -9.43 5.81
CA ILE A 231 -21.69 -9.96 6.80
C ILE A 231 -21.79 -11.49 6.69
N ASP A 232 -21.72 -12.02 5.46
CA ASP A 232 -21.85 -13.45 5.21
C ASP A 232 -20.57 -14.23 5.55
N LEU A 233 -19.39 -13.66 5.25
CA LEU A 233 -18.07 -14.26 5.58
C LEU A 233 -17.79 -14.36 7.09
N ALA A 234 -18.53 -13.61 7.91
CA ALA A 234 -18.34 -13.55 9.34
C ALA A 234 -19.24 -14.54 10.11
N ARG A 235 -19.87 -15.51 9.44
CA ARG A 235 -20.69 -16.54 10.08
C ARG A 235 -20.23 -17.91 9.63
N PHE A 236 -20.00 -18.78 10.61
CA PHE A 236 -19.73 -20.20 10.39
C PHE A 236 -20.82 -20.98 11.11
N ASP A 237 -21.41 -21.96 10.42
CA ASP A 237 -22.50 -22.76 10.99
C ASP A 237 -21.97 -23.83 11.97
N GLY A 238 -20.70 -24.23 11.83
CA GLY A 238 -20.05 -25.19 12.73
C GLY A 238 -18.54 -25.29 12.57
N TRP A 239 -17.89 -26.01 13.49
CA TRP A 239 -16.43 -26.21 13.51
C TRP A 239 -15.90 -27.06 12.35
N GLU A 240 -16.76 -27.83 11.69
CA GLU A 240 -16.41 -28.61 10.50
C GLU A 240 -16.14 -27.70 9.30
N GLU A 241 -16.99 -26.71 9.06
CA GLU A 241 -16.76 -25.69 8.03
C GLU A 241 -15.46 -24.92 8.29
N VAL A 242 -15.20 -24.58 9.56
CA VAL A 242 -13.94 -23.93 9.95
C VAL A 242 -12.75 -24.84 9.64
N ALA A 243 -12.84 -26.13 9.96
CA ALA A 243 -11.77 -27.11 9.70
C ALA A 243 -11.44 -27.22 8.21
N GLU A 244 -12.44 -27.22 7.33
CA GLU A 244 -12.25 -27.26 5.88
C GLU A 244 -11.56 -25.98 5.35
N ARG A 245 -11.95 -24.81 5.85
CA ARG A 245 -11.47 -23.50 5.36
C ARG A 245 -10.09 -23.12 5.90
N VAL A 246 -9.68 -23.71 7.02
CA VAL A 246 -8.42 -23.43 7.71
C VAL A 246 -7.25 -24.25 7.13
N VAL A 247 -7.50 -25.26 6.28
CA VAL A 247 -6.46 -26.05 5.64
C VAL A 247 -5.47 -25.17 4.86
N GLY A 248 -4.16 -25.34 5.14
CA GLY A 248 -3.10 -24.54 4.51
C GLY A 248 -2.88 -23.15 5.14
N THR A 249 -3.44 -22.92 6.33
CA THR A 249 -3.21 -21.72 7.14
C THR A 249 -2.53 -22.07 8.47
N PRO A 250 -1.80 -21.13 9.11
CA PRO A 250 -1.25 -21.34 10.46
C PRO A 250 -2.31 -21.75 11.48
N ALA A 251 -3.56 -21.31 11.30
CA ALA A 251 -4.71 -21.68 12.13
C ALA A 251 -5.01 -23.19 12.17
N ALA A 252 -4.52 -23.97 11.21
CA ALA A 252 -4.71 -25.43 11.22
C ALA A 252 -4.02 -26.10 12.40
N ALA A 253 -2.88 -25.57 12.85
CA ALA A 253 -2.11 -26.13 13.95
C ALA A 253 -2.77 -25.87 15.33
N ASP A 254 -3.60 -24.83 15.42
CA ASP A 254 -4.24 -24.40 16.67
C ASP A 254 -5.73 -24.78 16.73
N LEU A 255 -6.29 -25.36 15.67
CA LEU A 255 -7.71 -25.68 15.58
C LEU A 255 -8.21 -26.51 16.77
N ASP A 256 -7.43 -27.51 17.20
CA ASP A 256 -7.78 -28.38 18.31
C ASP A 256 -7.74 -27.68 19.68
N ARG A 257 -7.03 -26.55 19.80
CA ARG A 257 -6.98 -25.74 21.03
C ARG A 257 -8.20 -24.84 21.20
N VAL A 258 -8.80 -24.41 20.09
CA VAL A 258 -9.87 -23.38 20.08
C VAL A 258 -11.26 -24.01 19.94
N ARG A 259 -11.36 -25.31 19.66
CA ARG A 259 -12.63 -26.06 19.56
C ARG A 259 -13.39 -26.07 20.90
N GLY A 260 -14.36 -25.16 21.02
CA GLY A 260 -15.31 -25.06 22.13
C GLY A 260 -16.78 -25.18 21.68
N GLU A 261 -17.72 -24.60 22.44
CA GLU A 261 -19.16 -24.85 22.26
C GLU A 261 -19.82 -24.17 21.04
N ARG A 262 -19.12 -23.28 20.31
CA ARG A 262 -19.44 -22.79 18.95
C ARG A 262 -18.32 -21.88 18.44
N PRO A 263 -18.11 -21.72 17.11
CA PRO A 263 -17.19 -20.74 16.59
C PRO A 263 -17.70 -19.33 16.94
N ALA A 264 -17.06 -18.67 17.91
CA ALA A 264 -17.39 -17.30 18.27
C ALA A 264 -16.74 -16.33 17.28
N THR A 265 -17.53 -15.43 16.71
CA THR A 265 -17.05 -14.45 15.74
C THR A 265 -16.60 -13.20 16.50
N ALA A 266 -15.28 -13.03 16.66
CA ALA A 266 -14.74 -11.81 17.25
C ALA A 266 -15.15 -10.60 16.39
N PRO A 267 -15.69 -9.52 16.98
CA PRO A 267 -16.10 -8.35 16.22
C PRO A 267 -14.86 -7.66 15.62
N LEU A 268 -14.79 -7.62 14.29
CA LEU A 268 -13.69 -6.93 13.59
C LEU A 268 -13.65 -5.44 13.94
N GLY A 269 -12.46 -4.96 14.33
CA GLY A 269 -12.18 -3.54 14.49
C GLY A 269 -12.46 -2.75 13.20
N ARG A 270 -12.67 -1.42 13.31
CA ARG A 270 -12.99 -0.58 12.13
C ARG A 270 -11.93 -0.68 11.02
N ARG A 271 -10.65 -0.80 11.39
CA ARG A 271 -9.52 -0.90 10.45
C ARG A 271 -9.47 -2.27 9.75
N ALA A 272 -9.67 -3.35 10.51
CA ALA A 272 -9.82 -4.70 9.98
C ALA A 272 -10.97 -4.78 8.95
N ARG A 273 -12.14 -4.22 9.29
CA ARG A 273 -13.29 -4.17 8.37
C ARG A 273 -12.99 -3.44 7.06
N PHE A 274 -12.30 -2.30 7.13
CA PHE A 274 -11.92 -1.56 5.92
C PHE A 274 -10.94 -2.35 5.06
N ASN A 275 -9.92 -2.96 5.68
CA ASN A 275 -8.91 -3.72 4.97
C ASN A 275 -9.47 -5.01 4.33
N VAL A 276 -10.32 -5.76 5.04
CA VAL A 276 -11.10 -6.87 4.47
C VAL A 276 -12.00 -6.37 3.34
N GLY A 277 -12.66 -5.23 3.54
CA GLY A 277 -13.49 -4.62 2.50
C GLY A 277 -12.70 -4.29 1.23
N LEU A 278 -11.51 -3.72 1.37
CA LEU A 278 -10.60 -3.45 0.24
C LEU A 278 -10.20 -4.73 -0.49
N LEU A 279 -9.89 -5.81 0.25
CA LEU A 279 -9.58 -7.10 -0.37
C LEU A 279 -10.79 -7.67 -1.12
N LEU A 280 -11.99 -7.57 -0.55
CA LEU A 280 -13.22 -8.03 -1.18
C LEU A 280 -13.57 -7.23 -2.43
N VAL A 281 -13.36 -5.91 -2.42
CA VAL A 281 -13.47 -5.06 -3.63
C VAL A 281 -12.60 -5.62 -4.74
N VAL A 282 -11.32 -5.84 -4.44
CA VAL A 282 -10.35 -6.30 -5.42
C VAL A 282 -10.71 -7.71 -5.90
N GLY A 283 -11.17 -8.59 -5.02
CA GLY A 283 -11.64 -9.93 -5.38
C GLY A 283 -12.93 -9.95 -6.21
N GLN A 284 -13.89 -9.07 -5.91
CA GLN A 284 -15.18 -9.00 -6.62
C GLN A 284 -15.05 -8.36 -8.00
N GLY A 285 -14.23 -7.31 -8.13
CA GLY A 285 -13.94 -6.71 -9.44
C GLY A 285 -13.35 -7.72 -10.44
N ILE A 286 -12.76 -8.79 -9.93
CA ILE A 286 -12.15 -9.89 -10.70
C ILE A 286 -13.15 -11.02 -10.99
N GLN A 287 -14.20 -11.22 -10.18
CA GLN A 287 -15.20 -12.28 -10.40
C GLN A 287 -16.36 -11.87 -11.32
N VAL A 288 -16.64 -10.56 -11.39
CA VAL A 288 -17.74 -10.01 -12.20
C VAL A 288 -17.31 -9.65 -13.62
N ALA A 289 -16.00 -9.60 -13.89
CA ALA A 289 -15.41 -9.36 -15.21
C ALA A 289 -15.13 -10.68 -15.95
#